data_AF-A0A7K2XB40-F1
#
_entry.id   AF-A0A7K2XB40-F1
#
_cell.length_a   1.000
_cell.length_b   1.000
_cell.length_c   1.000
_cell.angle_alpha   90.00
_cell.angle_beta   90.00
_cell.angle_gamma   90.00
#
_symmetry.space_group_name_H-M   'P 1'
#
loop_
_entity.id
_entity.type
_entity.pdbx_description
1 polymer ?
#
loop_
_entity_poly.entity_id
_entity_poly.type
_entity_poly.pdbx_seq_one_letter_code
_entity_poly.pdbx_strand_id
1 'polypeptide(L)'
;GPRRGAVSAFGMGGVNAHVILEEPPAVPMREVVAQESYLVRVDAADETTVRTLAGSYADALAAVGEDRVGDFAFTANTGRAEGRFGTVVSGGDAGELAVALRDVASGTSAVTR
;
A
#
# COMPACT_ATOMS: atom_id res chain seq x y z
N GLY A 1 -28.78 -7.41 -9.57
CA GLY A 1 -28.50 -6.01 -9.20
C GLY A 1 -27.23 -5.96 -8.38
N PRO A 2 -26.62 -4.78 -8.19
CA PRO A 2 -25.43 -4.64 -7.35
C PRO A 2 -25.73 -5.10 -5.91
N ARG A 3 -24.72 -5.61 -5.21
CA ARG A 3 -24.87 -5.98 -3.80
C ARG A 3 -25.20 -4.73 -2.98
N ARG A 4 -26.16 -4.83 -2.06
CA ARG A 4 -26.55 -3.76 -1.15
C ARG A 4 -26.50 -4.25 0.28
N GLY A 5 -26.00 -3.41 1.17
CA GLY A 5 -25.89 -3.70 2.60
C GLY A 5 -26.24 -2.47 3.43
N ALA A 6 -26.58 -2.69 4.69
CA ALA A 6 -26.89 -1.62 5.63
C ALA A 6 -25.96 -1.68 6.85
N VAL A 7 -25.52 -0.51 7.32
CA VAL A 7 -24.78 -0.34 8.57
C VAL A 7 -25.63 0.52 9.50
N SER A 8 -25.98 -0.04 10.65
CA SER A 8 -26.74 0.65 11.71
C SER A 8 -25.86 0.88 12.93
N ALA A 9 -25.98 2.05 13.55
CA ALA A 9 -25.38 2.38 14.83
C ALA A 9 -26.42 2.98 15.78
N PHE A 10 -26.46 2.46 17.01
CA PHE A 10 -27.41 2.86 18.05
C PHE A 10 -26.63 3.27 19.30
N GLY A 11 -26.64 4.56 19.63
CA GLY A 11 -25.94 5.09 20.79
C GLY A 11 -26.76 4.92 22.07
N MET A 12 -26.09 4.67 23.19
CA MET A 12 -26.75 4.54 24.52
C MET A 12 -27.58 5.77 24.90
N GLY A 13 -27.26 6.97 24.40
CA GLY A 13 -28.03 8.20 24.61
C GLY A 13 -29.26 8.35 23.70
N GLY A 14 -29.59 7.35 22.87
CA GLY A 14 -30.75 7.38 21.97
C GLY A 14 -30.50 7.98 20.58
N VAL A 15 -29.26 8.38 20.27
CA VAL A 15 -28.88 8.85 18.92
C VAL A 15 -28.64 7.65 18.01
N ASN A 16 -29.30 7.63 16.86
CA ASN A 16 -29.24 6.53 15.91
C ASN A 16 -28.75 7.02 14.53
N ALA A 17 -27.98 6.20 13.85
CA ALA A 17 -27.55 6.43 12.47
C ALA A 17 -27.72 5.15 11.64
N HIS A 18 -28.08 5.30 10.37
CA HIS A 18 -28.29 4.20 9.44
C HIS A 18 -27.79 4.59 8.05
N VAL A 19 -26.92 3.77 7.47
CA VAL A 19 -26.33 4.00 6.14
C VAL A 19 -26.58 2.78 5.26
N ILE A 20 -27.07 3.03 4.05
CA ILE A 20 -27.19 2.02 3.00
C ILE A 20 -25.98 2.16 2.06
N LEU A 21 -25.28 1.06 1.81
CA LEU A 21 -24.19 0.98 0.86
C LEU A 21 -24.58 0.12 -0.33
N GLU A 22 -24.07 0.48 -1.50
CA GLU A 22 -24.17 -0.29 -2.73
C GLU A 22 -22.75 -0.59 -3.25
N GLU A 23 -22.57 -1.78 -3.81
CA GLU A 23 -21.34 -2.19 -4.50
C GLU A 23 -20.98 -1.19 -5.62
N PRO A 24 -19.70 -0.80 -5.76
CA PRO A 24 -19.30 0.12 -6.81
C PRO A 24 -19.55 -0.51 -8.20
N PRO A 25 -19.78 0.30 -9.25
CA PRO A 25 -19.87 -0.22 -10.61
C PRO A 25 -18.56 -0.90 -11.02
N ALA A 26 -18.66 -1.90 -11.90
CA ALA A 26 -17.48 -2.54 -12.45
C ALA A 26 -16.63 -1.51 -13.21
N VAL A 27 -15.36 -1.41 -12.85
CA VAL A 27 -14.39 -0.54 -13.53
C VAL A 27 -13.63 -1.40 -14.55
N PRO A 28 -13.50 -0.96 -15.82
CA PRO A 28 -12.72 -1.70 -16.81
C PRO A 28 -11.26 -1.80 -16.35
N MET A 29 -10.65 -2.96 -16.61
CA MET A 29 -9.24 -3.17 -16.32
C MET A 29 -8.40 -2.21 -17.17
N ARG A 30 -7.50 -1.48 -16.52
CA ARG A 30 -6.58 -0.58 -17.23
C ARG A 30 -5.51 -1.41 -17.94
N GLU A 31 -5.10 -0.99 -19.13
CA GLU A 31 -3.92 -1.57 -19.78
C GLU A 31 -2.67 -1.31 -18.92
N VAL A 32 -1.95 -2.39 -18.63
CA VAL A 32 -0.67 -2.33 -17.91
C VAL A 32 0.42 -1.98 -18.90
N VAL A 33 1.12 -0.88 -18.64
CA VAL A 33 2.32 -0.53 -19.41
C VAL A 33 3.49 -1.28 -18.80
N ALA A 34 4.08 -2.20 -19.55
CA ALA A 34 5.26 -2.93 -19.12
C ALA A 34 6.38 -1.97 -18.70
N GLN A 35 6.93 -2.20 -17.51
CA GLN A 35 8.09 -1.46 -16.99
C GLN A 35 9.25 -2.44 -16.87
N GLU A 36 10.48 -1.95 -17.11
CA GLU A 36 11.69 -2.71 -16.86
C GLU A 36 12.05 -2.74 -15.36
N SER A 37 11.57 -1.75 -14.60
CA SER A 37 11.76 -1.67 -13.16
C SER A 37 10.76 -0.72 -12.51
N TYR A 38 10.63 -0.86 -11.19
CA TYR A 38 9.83 -0.01 -10.33
C TYR A 38 10.68 0.55 -9.20
N LEU A 39 10.25 1.70 -8.66
CA LEU A 39 10.81 2.30 -7.45
C LEU A 39 9.73 2.38 -6.39
N VAL A 40 10.04 1.96 -5.17
CA VAL A 40 9.13 2.07 -4.01
C VAL A 40 9.82 2.86 -2.91
N ARG A 41 9.24 4.01 -2.57
CA ARG A 41 9.63 4.84 -1.43
C ARG A 41 8.89 4.39 -0.17
N VAL A 42 9.62 4.33 0.94
CA VAL A 42 9.06 4.14 2.28
C VAL A 42 9.57 5.25 3.17
N ASP A 43 8.65 6.04 3.71
CA ASP A 43 8.92 7.21 4.52
C ASP A 43 8.21 7.14 5.86
N ALA A 44 8.85 7.66 6.91
CA ALA A 44 8.24 7.81 8.22
C ALA A 44 8.91 8.92 9.08
N ALA A 45 8.33 9.16 10.26
CA ALA A 45 8.86 10.14 11.22
C ALA A 45 10.18 9.70 11.87
N ASP A 46 10.46 8.40 11.91
CA ASP A 46 11.63 7.77 12.52
C ASP A 46 12.04 6.48 11.78
N GLU A 47 13.29 6.06 11.97
CA GLU A 47 13.88 4.90 11.31
C GLU A 47 13.17 3.56 11.64
N THR A 48 12.74 3.36 12.89
CA THR A 48 12.06 2.12 13.31
C THR A 48 10.73 1.96 12.56
N THR A 49 10.00 3.06 12.38
CA THR A 49 8.77 3.08 11.61
C THR A 49 9.03 2.82 10.12
N VAL A 50 10.12 3.34 9.53
CA VAL A 50 10.52 2.99 8.14
C VAL A 50 10.72 1.48 8.01
N ARG A 51 11.45 0.85 8.93
CA ARG A 51 11.72 -0.60 8.88
C ARG A 51 10.44 -1.43 9.04
N THR A 52 9.55 -1.02 9.93
CA THR A 52 8.24 -1.66 10.13
C THR A 52 7.35 -1.57 8.89
N LEU A 53 7.30 -0.38 8.28
CA LEU A 53 6.55 -0.15 7.05
C LEU A 53 7.15 -0.93 5.87
N ALA A 54 8.48 -1.01 5.76
CA ALA A 54 9.14 -1.79 4.73
C ALA A 54 8.74 -3.27 4.80
N GLY A 55 8.73 -3.87 5.99
CA GLY A 55 8.21 -5.23 6.18
C GLY A 55 6.75 -5.38 5.77
N SER A 56 5.90 -4.43 6.18
CA SER A 56 4.48 -4.42 5.80
C SER A 56 4.27 -4.27 4.28
N TYR A 57 5.12 -3.50 3.61
CA TYR A 57 5.07 -3.31 2.16
C TYR A 57 5.54 -4.58 1.43
N ALA A 58 6.57 -5.26 1.95
CA ALA A 58 7.03 -6.53 1.40
C ALA A 58 5.93 -7.60 1.45
N ASP A 59 5.23 -7.71 2.58
CA ASP A 59 4.14 -8.68 2.73
C ASP A 59 2.93 -8.32 1.86
N ALA A 60 2.64 -7.01 1.70
CA ALA A 60 1.61 -6.56 0.77
C ALA A 60 1.96 -6.88 -0.69
N LEU A 61 3.20 -6.61 -1.12
CA LEU A 61 3.67 -6.90 -2.48
C LEU A 61 3.61 -8.40 -2.80
N ALA A 62 3.92 -9.27 -1.84
CA ALA A 62 3.82 -10.71 -2.02
C ALA A 62 2.39 -11.21 -2.32
N ALA A 63 1.37 -10.42 -1.98
CA ALA A 63 -0.04 -10.73 -2.25
C ALA A 63 -0.59 -10.03 -3.50
N VAL A 64 0.19 -9.15 -4.13
CA VAL A 64 -0.22 -8.35 -5.29
C VAL A 64 0.14 -9.09 -6.58
N GLY A 65 -0.77 -9.08 -7.56
CA GLY A 65 -0.49 -9.60 -8.90
C GLY A 65 0.46 -8.70 -9.69
N GLU A 66 1.23 -9.27 -10.62
CA GLU A 66 2.22 -8.53 -11.43
C GLU A 66 1.61 -7.33 -12.18
N ASP A 67 0.34 -7.43 -12.58
CA ASP A 67 -0.42 -6.37 -13.24
C ASP A 67 -0.67 -5.13 -12.36
N ARG A 68 -0.39 -5.22 -11.05
CA ARG A 68 -0.70 -4.21 -10.03
C ARG A 68 0.54 -3.66 -9.32
N VAL A 69 1.73 -4.15 -9.64
CA VAL A 69 3.01 -3.65 -9.07
C VAL A 69 3.21 -2.17 -9.37
N GLY A 70 2.90 -1.75 -10.60
CA GLY A 70 2.95 -0.34 -10.99
C GLY A 70 2.02 0.57 -10.18
N ASP A 71 0.80 0.11 -9.89
CA ASP A 71 -0.16 0.86 -9.07
C ASP A 71 0.27 0.92 -7.60
N PHE A 72 0.89 -0.16 -7.10
CA PHE A 72 1.48 -0.19 -5.76
C PHE A 72 2.61 0.85 -5.66
N ALA A 73 3.57 0.81 -6.58
CA ALA A 73 4.70 1.74 -6.62
C ALA A 73 4.22 3.19 -6.76
N PHE A 74 3.28 3.45 -7.66
CA PHE A 74 2.67 4.77 -7.83
C PHE A 74 2.04 5.27 -6.51
N THR A 75 1.18 4.46 -5.89
CA THR A 75 0.48 4.85 -4.67
C THR A 75 1.42 5.03 -3.48
N ALA A 76 2.44 4.18 -3.35
CA ALA A 76 3.47 4.34 -2.32
C ALA A 76 4.23 5.66 -2.48
N ASN A 77 4.54 6.05 -3.71
CA ASN A 77 5.34 7.22 -4.01
C ASN A 77 4.56 8.54 -3.98
N THR A 78 3.26 8.52 -4.31
CA THR A 78 2.46 9.76 -4.45
C THR A 78 1.34 9.90 -3.43
N GLY A 79 0.94 8.80 -2.76
CA GLY A 79 -0.20 8.75 -1.84
C GLY A 79 0.18 8.74 -0.36
N ARG A 80 1.46 8.97 -0.05
CA ARG A 80 1.99 8.97 1.33
C ARG A 80 2.52 10.34 1.69
N ALA A 81 2.33 10.72 2.95
CA ALA A 81 2.94 11.93 3.49
C ALA A 81 4.45 11.75 3.58
N GLU A 82 5.20 12.83 3.34
CA GLU A 82 6.65 12.79 3.44
C GLU A 82 7.09 12.62 4.90
N GLY A 83 8.10 11.77 5.08
CA GLY A 83 8.72 11.49 6.37
C GLY A 83 10.07 12.19 6.52
N ARG A 84 10.57 12.22 7.76
CA ARG A 84 11.94 12.67 8.03
C ARG A 84 12.97 11.58 7.74
N PHE A 85 12.57 10.32 7.76
CA PHE A 85 13.41 9.19 7.44
C PHE A 85 12.78 8.43 6.30
N GLY A 86 13.60 7.85 5.43
CA GLY A 86 13.08 7.05 4.35
C GLY A 86 14.13 6.21 3.66
N THR A 87 13.63 5.37 2.77
CA THR A 87 14.44 4.57 1.85
C THR A 87 13.71 4.42 0.52
N VAL A 88 14.46 4.10 -0.52
CA VAL A 88 13.92 3.78 -1.84
C VAL A 88 14.54 2.47 -2.27
N VAL A 89 13.70 1.52 -2.66
CA VAL A 89 14.13 0.26 -3.27
C VAL A 89 13.75 0.21 -4.74
N SER A 90 14.47 -0.61 -5.51
CA SER A 90 14.20 -0.88 -6.91
C SER A 90 14.06 -2.38 -7.17
N GLY A 91 13.23 -2.77 -8.13
CA GLY A 91 13.08 -4.15 -8.58
C GLY A 91 12.28 -4.24 -9.88
N GLY A 92 12.48 -5.31 -10.65
CA GLY A 92 11.77 -5.60 -11.89
C GLY A 92 10.35 -6.14 -11.70
N ASP A 93 10.10 -6.78 -10.55
CA ASP A 93 8.83 -7.43 -10.23
C ASP A 93 8.47 -7.31 -8.74
N ALA A 94 7.32 -7.87 -8.35
CA ALA A 94 6.84 -7.84 -6.97
C ALA A 94 7.79 -8.56 -6.00
N GLY A 95 8.40 -9.65 -6.44
CA GLY A 95 9.28 -10.50 -5.63
C GLY A 95 10.61 -9.80 -5.32
N GLU A 96 11.25 -9.22 -6.33
CA GLU A 96 12.48 -8.46 -6.17
C GLU A 96 12.29 -7.26 -5.22
N LEU A 97 11.18 -6.51 -5.39
CA LEU A 97 10.83 -5.42 -4.48
C LEU A 97 10.59 -5.91 -3.06
N ALA A 98 9.86 -7.02 -2.88
CA ALA A 98 9.59 -7.57 -1.56
C ALA A 98 10.88 -8.03 -0.84
N VAL A 99 11.84 -8.61 -1.58
CA VAL A 99 13.16 -8.97 -1.03
C VAL A 99 13.92 -7.72 -0.60
N ALA A 100 14.03 -6.70 -1.46
CA ALA A 100 14.73 -5.46 -1.12
C ALA A 100 14.10 -4.73 0.08
N LEU A 101 12.77 -4.73 0.20
CA LEU A 101 12.07 -4.18 1.35
C LEU A 101 12.31 -4.99 2.64
N ARG A 102 12.45 -6.32 2.54
CA ARG A 102 12.82 -7.15 3.69
C ARG A 102 14.26 -6.89 4.15
N ASP A 103 15.17 -6.57 3.24
CA ASP A 103 16.53 -6.15 3.59
C ASP A 103 16.53 -4.82 4.36
N VAL A 104 15.65 -3.88 4.00
CA VAL A 104 15.43 -2.68 4.81
C VAL A 104 14.84 -3.05 6.17
N ALA A 105 13.82 -3.91 6.21
CA ALA A 105 13.16 -4.28 7.45
C ALA A 105 14.11 -4.97 8.45
N SER A 106 15.04 -5.79 7.96
CA SER A 106 15.99 -6.57 8.77
C SER A 106 17.20 -5.76 9.25
N GLY A 107 17.46 -4.57 8.69
CA GLY A 107 18.68 -3.82 8.98
C GLY A 107 19.80 -3.97 7.94
N THR A 108 19.67 -4.87 6.97
CA THR A 108 20.68 -5.09 5.93
C THR A 108 20.83 -3.88 5.01
N SER A 109 19.74 -3.22 4.66
CA SER A 109 19.75 -1.97 3.88
C SER A 109 19.57 -0.74 4.77
N ALA A 110 20.22 0.35 4.37
CA ALA A 110 20.24 1.60 5.11
C ALA A 110 18.92 2.38 4.98
N VAL A 111 18.60 3.12 6.05
CA VAL A 111 17.57 4.16 6.06
C VAL A 111 18.28 5.50 6.08
N THR A 112 17.80 6.44 5.27
CA THR A 112 18.34 7.79 5.15
C THR A 112 17.45 8.78 5.91
N ARG A 113 18.00 9.94 6.25
CA ARG A 113 17.31 11.07 6.89
C ARG A 113 17.25 12.27 5.96
#